data_AF-A0A2A2M5T2-F1
#
_entry.id   AF-A0A2A2M5T2-F1
#
_cell.length_a   1.000
_cell.length_b   1.000
_cell.length_c   1.000
_cell.angle_alpha   90.00
_cell.angle_beta   90.00
_cell.angle_gamma   90.00
#
_symmetry.space_group_name_H-M   'P 1'
#
loop_
_entity.id
_entity.type
_entity.pdbx_description
1 polymer ?
#
loop_
_entity_poly.entity_id
_entity_poly.type
_entity_poly.pdbx_seq_one_letter_code
_entity_poly.pdbx_strand_id
1 'polypeptide(L)'
;MLAPSSKRPIIIILHQTGHQTKDIVKLLKISRTMVQKTVKRFKEIGSTADRPGRGRKRSARTEQNKKKLREMVRRNPRRSMRKMTKKLKIDEKSVRTIIRKDLGLNSYRIQKKSTNSRTK
;
A
#
# COMPACT_ATOMS: atom_id res chain seq x y z
N MET A 1 4.65 18.82 9.01
CA MET A 1 5.38 18.66 7.73
C MET A 1 4.48 19.11 6.59
N LEU A 2 4.86 20.15 5.83
CA LEU A 2 4.05 20.75 4.75
C LEU A 2 4.76 20.64 3.39
N ALA A 3 4.37 19.63 2.61
CA ALA A 3 4.24 19.69 1.13
C ALA A 3 3.54 18.41 0.62
N PRO A 4 2.41 18.54 -0.09
CA PRO A 4 2.46 18.53 -1.55
C PRO A 4 1.60 19.62 -2.21
N SER A 5 2.23 20.43 -3.06
CA SER A 5 1.71 21.62 -3.78
C SER A 5 1.26 22.78 -2.88
N SER A 6 2.09 23.84 -2.84
CA SER A 6 1.97 25.03 -2.00
C SER A 6 0.56 25.68 -1.98
N LYS A 7 -0.24 25.48 -3.04
CA LYS A 7 -1.52 26.18 -3.25
C LYS A 7 -2.77 25.39 -2.81
N ARG A 8 -2.73 24.06 -2.66
CA ARG A 8 -3.92 23.24 -2.32
C ARG A 8 -4.48 23.50 -0.91
N PRO A 9 -3.65 23.60 0.16
CA PRO A 9 -4.15 23.91 1.49
C PRO A 9 -4.86 25.26 1.52
N ILE A 10 -4.29 26.28 0.86
CA ILE A 10 -4.86 27.64 0.79
C ILE A 10 -6.24 27.63 0.10
N ILE A 11 -6.38 26.90 -1.01
CA ILE A 11 -7.68 26.73 -1.70
C ILE A 11 -8.74 26.14 -0.76
N ILE A 12 -8.36 25.16 0.07
CA ILE A 12 -9.28 24.49 0.98
C ILE A 12 -9.68 25.40 2.14
N ILE A 13 -8.74 26.14 2.72
CA ILE A 13 -9.03 27.16 3.75
C ILE A 13 -10.03 28.18 3.19
N LEU A 14 -9.77 28.75 2.01
CA LEU A 14 -10.67 29.72 1.39
C LEU A 14 -12.06 29.13 1.09
N HIS A 15 -12.12 27.89 0.62
CA HIS A 15 -13.40 27.20 0.41
C HIS A 15 -14.16 26.95 1.73
N GLN A 16 -13.47 26.59 2.82
CA GLN A 16 -14.08 26.41 4.14
C GLN A 16 -14.58 27.73 4.73
N THR A 17 -13.89 28.84 4.47
CA THR A 17 -14.35 30.20 4.84
C THR A 17 -15.51 30.72 3.98
N GLY A 18 -16.02 29.93 3.02
CA GLY A 18 -17.21 30.27 2.23
C GLY A 18 -16.94 31.05 0.93
N HIS A 19 -15.67 31.23 0.52
CA HIS A 19 -15.37 31.90 -0.74
C HIS A 19 -15.85 31.07 -1.94
N GLN A 20 -16.49 31.72 -2.92
CA GLN A 20 -16.87 31.04 -4.15
C GLN A 20 -15.64 30.70 -4.98
N THR A 21 -15.72 29.62 -5.76
CA THR A 21 -14.59 29.15 -6.60
C THR A 21 -14.05 30.23 -7.55
N LYS A 22 -14.91 31.12 -8.04
CA LYS A 22 -14.54 32.26 -8.91
C LYS A 22 -13.64 33.27 -8.18
N ASP A 23 -13.89 33.51 -6.89
CA ASP A 23 -13.15 34.47 -6.09
C ASP A 23 -11.78 33.91 -5.73
N ILE A 24 -11.73 32.61 -5.40
CA ILE A 24 -10.47 31.88 -5.15
C ILE A 24 -9.56 31.90 -6.39
N VAL A 25 -10.13 31.73 -7.58
CA VAL A 25 -9.39 31.79 -8.86
C VAL A 25 -8.76 33.16 -9.07
N LYS A 26 -9.52 34.24 -8.85
CA LYS A 26 -9.03 35.62 -8.97
C LYS A 26 -7.95 35.93 -7.93
N LEU A 27 -8.20 35.55 -6.68
CA LEU A 27 -7.32 35.83 -5.54
C LEU A 27 -5.96 35.14 -5.68
N LEU A 28 -5.96 33.85 -6.01
CA LEU A 28 -4.72 33.06 -6.08
C LEU A 28 -4.08 33.04 -7.48
N LYS A 29 -4.74 33.59 -8.50
CA LYS A 29 -4.32 33.55 -9.92
C LYS A 29 -3.99 32.11 -10.37
N ILE A 30 -4.92 31.19 -10.11
CA ILE A 30 -4.78 29.76 -10.45
C ILE A 30 -5.87 29.37 -11.46
N SER A 31 -5.61 28.36 -12.28
CA SER A 31 -6.63 27.79 -13.17
C SER A 31 -7.89 27.32 -12.41
N ARG A 32 -9.06 27.65 -12.96
CA ARG A 32 -10.37 27.21 -12.44
C ARG A 32 -10.45 25.69 -12.28
N THR A 33 -9.87 24.95 -13.23
CA THR A 33 -9.83 23.49 -13.22
C THR A 33 -9.08 22.93 -12.01
N MET A 34 -7.99 23.57 -11.59
CA MET A 34 -7.24 23.14 -10.39
C MET A 34 -8.05 23.38 -9.12
N VAL A 35 -8.71 24.53 -8.98
CA VAL A 35 -9.58 24.85 -7.83
C VAL A 35 -10.71 23.83 -7.74
N GLN A 36 -11.42 23.58 -8.85
CA GLN A 36 -12.52 22.61 -8.90
C GLN A 36 -12.07 21.19 -8.58
N LYS A 37 -10.95 20.72 -9.14
CA LYS A 37 -10.40 19.39 -8.84
C LYS A 37 -9.99 19.26 -7.37
N THR A 38 -9.47 20.33 -6.77
CA THR A 38 -9.05 20.35 -5.37
C THR A 38 -10.26 20.30 -4.44
N VAL A 39 -11.27 21.13 -4.69
CA VAL A 39 -12.53 21.13 -3.92
C VAL A 39 -13.26 19.80 -4.06
N LYS A 40 -13.38 19.26 -5.27
CA LYS A 40 -14.01 17.95 -5.50
C LYS A 40 -13.29 16.85 -4.71
N ARG A 41 -11.96 16.81 -4.79
CA ARG A 41 -11.15 15.85 -4.02
C ARG A 41 -11.34 16.01 -2.51
N PHE A 42 -11.38 17.25 -2.02
CA PHE A 42 -11.59 17.53 -0.61
C PHE A 42 -12.97 17.04 -0.15
N LYS A 43 -14.03 17.22 -0.94
CA LYS A 43 -15.37 16.68 -0.66
C LYS A 43 -15.42 15.15 -0.65
N GLU A 44 -14.60 14.49 -1.47
CA GLU A 44 -14.55 13.01 -1.54
C GLU A 44 -13.72 12.37 -0.40
N ILE A 45 -12.61 12.98 0.01
CA ILE A 45 -11.62 12.37 0.93
C ILE A 45 -11.64 13.03 2.31
N GLY A 46 -12.05 14.29 2.41
CA GLY A 46 -11.95 15.10 3.62
C GLY A 46 -10.54 15.58 3.95
N SER A 47 -9.54 15.31 3.09
CA SER A 47 -8.14 15.66 3.32
C SER A 47 -7.52 16.40 2.14
N THR A 48 -6.49 17.20 2.43
CA THR A 48 -5.64 17.89 1.45
C THR A 48 -4.60 16.95 0.81
N ALA A 49 -4.43 15.74 1.38
CA ALA A 49 -3.50 14.74 0.92
C ALA A 49 -3.84 14.20 -0.48
N ASP A 50 -2.85 13.59 -1.13
CA ASP A 50 -3.10 12.82 -2.36
C ASP A 50 -3.96 11.58 -2.05
N ARG A 51 -4.70 11.10 -3.06
CA ARG A 51 -5.55 9.91 -2.92
C ARG A 51 -4.72 8.71 -2.45
N PRO A 52 -5.15 8.00 -1.40
CA PRO A 52 -4.46 6.79 -0.97
C PRO A 52 -4.52 5.75 -2.09
N GLY A 53 -3.45 4.95 -2.22
CA GLY A 53 -3.36 3.90 -3.25
C GLY A 53 -2.96 4.40 -4.65
N ARG A 54 -2.39 5.60 -4.76
CA ARG A 54 -1.78 6.07 -6.01
C ARG A 54 -0.58 5.17 -6.38
N GLY A 55 -0.60 4.60 -7.58
CA GLY A 55 0.48 3.76 -8.12
C GLY A 55 0.03 2.36 -8.56
N ARG A 56 0.95 1.61 -9.18
CA ARG A 56 0.67 0.25 -9.66
C ARG A 56 0.50 -0.71 -8.48
N LYS A 57 -0.67 -1.36 -8.40
CA LYS A 57 -0.90 -2.43 -7.42
C LYS A 57 0.09 -3.59 -7.66
N ARG A 58 0.59 -4.17 -6.57
CA ARG A 58 1.48 -5.35 -6.64
C ARG A 58 0.66 -6.58 -7.03
N SER A 59 1.07 -7.31 -8.07
CA SER A 59 0.36 -8.50 -8.59
C SER A 59 0.69 -9.79 -7.83
N ALA A 60 1.97 -10.04 -7.57
CA ALA A 60 2.42 -11.29 -6.95
C ALA A 60 2.30 -11.28 -5.42
N ARG A 61 2.55 -10.13 -4.78
CA ARG A 61 2.66 -9.98 -3.32
C ARG A 61 1.37 -9.51 -2.66
N THR A 62 0.23 -9.97 -3.16
CA THR A 62 -1.08 -9.65 -2.59
C THR A 62 -1.26 -10.33 -1.23
N GLU A 63 -2.12 -9.76 -0.37
CA GLU A 63 -2.45 -10.36 0.92
C GLU A 63 -3.05 -11.77 0.77
N GLN A 64 -3.83 -11.99 -0.28
CA GLN A 64 -4.36 -13.31 -0.63
C GLN A 64 -3.24 -14.33 -0.87
N ASN A 65 -2.21 -13.96 -1.62
CA ASN A 65 -1.07 -14.85 -1.91
C ASN A 65 -0.23 -15.10 -0.65
N LYS A 66 -0.06 -14.08 0.21
CA LYS A 66 0.59 -14.24 1.52
C LYS A 66 -0.17 -15.24 2.40
N LYS A 67 -1.49 -15.12 2.50
CA LYS A 67 -2.34 -16.03 3.29
C LYS A 67 -2.24 -17.47 2.76
N LYS A 68 -2.37 -17.67 1.45
CA LYS A 68 -2.22 -18.98 0.81
C LYS A 68 -0.84 -19.60 1.09
N LEU A 69 0.24 -18.85 0.92
CA LEU A 69 1.60 -19.34 1.18
C LEU A 69 1.81 -19.68 2.66
N ARG A 70 1.29 -18.85 3.59
CA ARG A 70 1.34 -19.12 5.03
C ARG A 70 0.63 -20.44 5.38
N GLU A 71 -0.55 -20.66 4.82
CA GLU A 71 -1.30 -21.91 5.03
C GLU A 71 -0.57 -23.13 4.44
N MET A 72 0.04 -22.99 3.26
CA MET A 72 0.78 -24.07 2.63
C MET A 72 2.00 -24.49 3.45
N VAL A 73 2.74 -23.51 3.99
CA VAL A 73 3.88 -23.79 4.88
C VAL A 73 3.40 -24.38 6.20
N ARG A 74 2.29 -23.88 6.77
CA ARG A 74 1.70 -24.44 8.00
C ARG A 74 1.30 -25.91 7.84
N ARG A 75 0.66 -26.27 6.72
CA ARG A 75 0.22 -27.65 6.44
C ARG A 75 1.40 -28.59 6.23
N ASN A 76 2.42 -28.15 5.50
CA ASN A 76 3.60 -28.96 5.25
C ASN A 76 4.85 -28.06 5.11
N PRO A 77 5.64 -27.88 6.17
CA PRO A 77 6.82 -27.01 6.15
C PRO A 77 7.97 -27.60 5.33
N ARG A 78 7.94 -28.90 4.98
CA ARG A 78 8.93 -29.55 4.10
C ARG A 78 8.66 -29.30 2.62
N ARG A 79 7.52 -28.69 2.27
CA ARG A 79 7.15 -28.45 0.86
C ARG A 79 8.11 -27.43 0.23
N SER A 80 8.73 -27.82 -0.89
CA SER A 80 9.61 -26.94 -1.65
C SER A 80 8.89 -25.71 -2.20
N MET A 81 9.57 -24.56 -2.20
CA MET A 81 9.09 -23.30 -2.79
C MET A 81 8.70 -23.48 -4.27
N ARG A 82 9.44 -24.29 -5.04
CA ARG A 82 9.11 -24.60 -6.44
C ARG A 82 7.77 -25.32 -6.61
N LYS A 83 7.35 -26.13 -5.63
CA LYS A 83 6.02 -26.77 -5.64
C LYS A 83 4.91 -25.79 -5.23
N MET A 84 5.26 -24.68 -4.57
CA MET A 84 4.31 -23.62 -4.20
C MET A 84 4.11 -22.63 -5.35
N THR A 85 5.20 -22.28 -6.06
CA THR A 85 5.16 -21.42 -7.25
C THR A 85 4.29 -22.03 -8.35
N LYS A 86 4.51 -23.30 -8.70
CA LYS A 86 3.70 -24.04 -9.68
C LYS A 86 2.20 -24.05 -9.32
N LYS A 87 1.88 -24.24 -8.03
CA LYS A 87 0.48 -24.28 -7.56
C LYS A 87 -0.19 -22.91 -7.64
N LEU A 88 0.53 -21.84 -7.31
CA LEU A 88 -0.02 -20.48 -7.28
C LEU A 88 0.13 -19.73 -8.61
N LYS A 89 0.88 -20.29 -9.58
CA LYS A 89 1.27 -19.65 -10.84
C LYS A 89 1.94 -18.28 -10.61
N ILE A 90 2.81 -18.22 -9.61
CA ILE A 90 3.58 -17.01 -9.25
C ILE A 90 5.06 -17.30 -9.44
N ASP A 91 5.80 -16.27 -9.84
CA ASP A 91 7.25 -16.31 -9.95
C ASP A 91 7.96 -16.71 -8.63
N GLU A 92 9.06 -17.47 -8.76
CA GLU A 92 9.83 -18.02 -7.63
C GLU A 92 10.47 -16.92 -6.78
N LYS A 93 10.98 -15.84 -7.39
CA LYS A 93 11.56 -14.72 -6.66
C LYS A 93 10.51 -14.05 -5.77
N SER A 94 9.29 -13.93 -6.28
CA SER A 94 8.17 -13.37 -5.51
C SER A 94 7.78 -14.26 -4.33
N VAL A 95 7.62 -15.57 -4.53
CA VAL A 95 7.31 -16.52 -3.45
C VAL A 95 8.41 -16.52 -2.39
N ARG A 96 9.68 -16.55 -2.79
CA ARG A 96 10.82 -16.46 -1.86
C ARG A 96 10.80 -15.17 -1.06
N THR A 97 10.48 -14.05 -1.69
CA THR A 97 10.41 -12.75 -1.03
C THR A 97 9.25 -12.70 -0.03
N ILE A 98 8.09 -13.25 -0.39
CA ILE A 98 6.94 -13.33 0.52
C ILE A 98 7.30 -14.15 1.75
N ILE A 99 7.86 -15.34 1.56
CA ILE A 99 8.18 -16.25 2.67
C ILE A 99 9.22 -15.62 3.61
N ARG A 100 10.31 -15.07 3.06
CA ARG A 100 11.42 -14.56 3.88
C ARG A 100 11.17 -13.17 4.45
N LYS A 101 10.72 -12.22 3.62
CA LYS A 101 10.61 -10.81 4.01
C LYS A 101 9.24 -10.48 4.59
N ASP A 102 8.16 -10.96 3.98
CA ASP A 102 6.81 -10.56 4.42
C ASP A 102 6.27 -11.48 5.53
N LEU A 103 6.60 -12.77 5.51
CA LEU A 103 6.16 -13.74 6.53
C LEU A 103 7.23 -14.01 7.61
N GLY A 104 8.47 -13.54 7.42
CA GLY A 104 9.58 -13.77 8.36
C GLY A 104 9.99 -15.24 8.52
N LEU A 105 9.59 -16.11 7.59
CA LEU A 105 9.84 -17.55 7.68
C LEU A 105 11.21 -17.88 7.09
N ASN A 106 12.09 -18.39 7.95
CA ASN A 106 13.43 -18.84 7.56
C ASN A 106 13.40 -20.26 6.99
N SER A 107 14.55 -20.77 6.51
CA SER A 107 14.61 -22.13 5.97
C SER A 107 14.14 -23.16 7.02
N TYR A 108 13.52 -24.26 6.55
CA TYR A 108 13.03 -25.35 7.41
C TYR A 108 14.06 -25.79 8.46
N ARG A 109 15.34 -25.88 8.05
CA ARG A 109 16.46 -26.26 8.92
C ARG A 109 16.69 -25.26 10.08
N ILE A 110 16.48 -23.96 9.85
CA ILE A 110 16.63 -22.92 10.88
C ILE A 110 15.39 -22.89 11.79
N GLN A 111 14.18 -23.07 11.24
CA GLN A 111 12.94 -23.14 12.03
C GLN A 111 12.96 -24.28 13.05
N LYS A 112 13.44 -25.47 12.67
CA LYS A 112 13.55 -26.62 13.59
C LYS A 112 14.54 -26.36 14.74
N LYS A 113 15.63 -25.63 14.48
CA LYS A 113 16.59 -25.25 15.53
C LYS A 113 15.96 -24.32 16.57
N SER A 114 15.17 -23.33 16.15
CA SER A 114 14.53 -22.38 17.08
C SER A 114 13.39 -22.99 17.89
N THR A 115 12.67 -23.97 17.34
CA THR A 115 11.61 -24.68 18.11
C THR A 115 12.20 -25.65 19.12
N ASN A 116 13.32 -26.32 18.78
CA ASN A 116 13.98 -27.29 19.67
C ASN A 116 14.79 -26.64 20.81
N SER A 117 15.16 -25.36 20.70
CA SER A 117 15.84 -24.62 21.78
C SER A 117 14.87 -24.06 22.83
N ARG A 118 13.55 -24.18 22.63
CA ARG A 118 12.51 -23.71 23.56
C ARG A 118 11.94 -24.83 24.43
N THR A 119 12.42 -26.06 24.25
CA THR A 119 12.01 -27.28 24.94
C THR A 119 13.17 -27.89 25.74
N LYS A 120 13.98 -27.05 26.39
CA LYS A 120 14.95 -27.45 27.40
C LYS A 120 14.76 -26.57 28.62
#